data_AF-V7AKJ4-F1
#
_entry.id   AF-V7AKJ4-F1
#
_cell.length_a   1.000
_cell.length_b   1.000
_cell.length_c   1.000
_cell.angle_alpha   90.00
_cell.angle_beta   90.00
_cell.angle_gamma   90.00
#
_symmetry.space_group_name_H-M   'P 1'
#
loop_
_entity.id
_entity.type
_entity.pdbx_description
1 polymer ?
#
loop_
_entity_poly.entity_id
_entity_poly.type
_entity_poly.pdbx_seq_one_letter_code
_entity_poly.pdbx_strand_id
1 'polypeptide(L)'
;MRIMYLLDHDRFPFKMSHSLFFMHHILIIFISIPLLCSFLHPFLFSVIMAVVALETQFHVLAVDDSLIDRMLIERLLKTSSFNVTTVDSATKALKFLGLVEDELKTFETSVASEIHQQDVDVNLIITDYCMPGMTGYDLLRKIKESKSLKNIPVVIMSSENVPSRINRCLEEGAEEFFLKPVQQADVNKLKPHLMKSRTKEEQEQPLINNKRKDMEEIYSPNKTRLRCST
;
A
#
# COMPACT_ATOMS: atom_id res chain seq x y z
N MET A 1 -21.83 0.69 -48.22
CA MET A 1 -20.79 1.69 -47.86
C MET A 1 -19.85 1.04 -46.87
N ARG A 2 -18.57 0.97 -47.24
CA ARG A 2 -17.47 0.35 -46.51
C ARG A 2 -16.93 1.42 -45.56
N ILE A 3 -16.95 1.19 -44.24
CA ILE A 3 -16.24 2.05 -43.28
C ILE A 3 -15.20 1.18 -42.59
N MET A 4 -13.96 1.44 -42.93
CA MET A 4 -12.75 0.78 -42.44
C MET A 4 -12.24 1.62 -41.28
N TYR A 5 -12.40 1.14 -40.05
CA TYR A 5 -11.69 1.72 -38.91
C TYR A 5 -10.29 1.12 -38.86
N LEU A 6 -9.31 1.92 -39.27
CA LEU A 6 -7.90 1.74 -38.92
C LEU A 6 -7.77 1.96 -37.41
N LEU A 7 -7.62 0.87 -36.66
CA LEU A 7 -7.15 0.93 -35.27
C LEU A 7 -5.62 0.99 -35.30
N ASP A 8 -5.11 2.18 -35.04
CA ASP A 8 -3.71 2.45 -34.76
C ASP A 8 -3.30 1.69 -33.47
N HIS A 9 -2.34 0.79 -33.59
CA HIS A 9 -2.05 -0.24 -32.58
C HIS A 9 -1.02 0.18 -31.51
N ASP A 10 -0.59 1.45 -31.50
CA ASP A 10 0.61 1.88 -30.76
C ASP A 10 0.37 2.84 -29.56
N ARG A 11 -0.84 2.88 -28.98
CA ARG A 11 -1.16 3.83 -27.87
C ARG A 11 -1.65 3.24 -26.55
N PHE A 12 -1.52 1.93 -26.32
CA PHE A 12 -1.78 1.35 -24.99
C PHE A 12 -0.79 0.23 -24.66
N PRO A 13 0.26 0.49 -23.84
CA PRO A 13 1.11 -0.55 -23.30
C PRO A 13 0.45 -1.12 -22.04
N PHE A 14 -0.71 -1.75 -22.16
CA PHE A 14 -1.32 -2.51 -21.07
C PHE A 14 -1.76 -3.87 -21.59
N LYS A 15 -0.95 -4.89 -21.31
CA LYS A 15 -1.41 -6.29 -21.39
C LYS A 15 -2.43 -6.50 -20.27
N MET A 16 -3.70 -6.20 -20.57
CA MET A 16 -4.81 -6.65 -19.73
C MET A 16 -4.93 -8.17 -19.81
N SER A 17 -5.16 -8.83 -18.67
CA SER A 17 -5.43 -10.25 -18.63
C SER A 17 -6.74 -10.57 -19.38
N HIS A 18 -6.82 -11.76 -19.98
CA HIS A 18 -7.99 -12.24 -20.73
C HIS A 18 -9.32 -12.13 -19.95
N SER A 19 -9.26 -12.18 -18.63
CA SER A 19 -10.42 -12.05 -17.73
C SER A 19 -11.03 -10.64 -17.75
N LEU A 20 -10.19 -9.61 -17.81
CA LEU A 20 -10.62 -8.21 -17.77
C LEU A 20 -11.19 -7.76 -19.12
N PHE A 21 -10.68 -8.32 -20.22
CA PHE A 21 -11.24 -8.13 -21.56
C PHE A 21 -12.65 -8.73 -21.69
N PHE A 22 -12.88 -9.88 -21.05
CA PHE A 22 -14.19 -10.54 -21.05
C PHE A 22 -15.25 -9.73 -20.28
N MET A 23 -14.86 -9.16 -19.14
CA MET A 23 -15.73 -8.30 -18.32
C MET A 23 -16.08 -6.99 -19.02
N HIS A 24 -15.13 -6.39 -19.73
CA HIS A 24 -15.37 -5.18 -20.51
C HIS A 24 -16.32 -5.44 -21.70
N HIS A 25 -16.19 -6.60 -22.35
CA HIS A 25 -17.10 -7.02 -23.42
C HIS A 25 -18.53 -7.30 -22.91
N ILE A 26 -18.67 -7.95 -21.75
CA ILE A 26 -19.96 -8.19 -21.12
C ILE A 26 -20.65 -6.85 -20.80
N LEU A 27 -19.92 -5.89 -20.22
CA LEU A 27 -20.46 -4.58 -19.87
C LEU A 27 -20.96 -3.79 -21.10
N ILE A 28 -20.24 -3.86 -22.23
CA ILE A 28 -20.65 -3.19 -23.49
C ILE A 28 -21.88 -3.86 -24.11
N ILE A 29 -22.03 -5.19 -23.99
CA ILE A 29 -23.21 -5.93 -24.46
C ILE A 29 -24.46 -5.52 -23.67
N PHE A 30 -24.35 -5.26 -22.36
CA PHE A 30 -25.47 -4.81 -21.52
C PHE A 30 -25.93 -3.37 -21.79
N ILE A 31 -25.07 -2.50 -22.34
CA ILE A 31 -25.41 -1.10 -22.64
C ILE A 31 -26.13 -0.96 -24.00
N SER A 32 -26.03 -1.98 -24.88
CA SER A 32 -26.49 -1.89 -26.28
C SER A 32 -27.85 -2.55 -26.57
N ILE A 33 -28.51 -3.15 -25.58
CA ILE A 33 -29.82 -3.81 -25.74
C ILE A 33 -30.84 -3.17 -24.79
N PRO A 34 -31.62 -2.18 -25.24
CA PRO A 34 -32.53 -1.42 -24.37
C PRO A 34 -33.76 -2.21 -23.91
N LEU A 35 -33.94 -3.46 -24.35
CA LEU A 35 -35.13 -4.27 -24.02
C LEU A 35 -34.97 -5.20 -22.82
N LEU A 36 -33.80 -5.30 -22.19
CA LEU A 36 -33.59 -6.14 -20.99
C LEU A 36 -33.27 -5.35 -19.71
N CYS A 37 -33.43 -4.02 -19.73
CA CYS A 37 -33.00 -3.15 -18.63
C CYS A 37 -34.09 -2.90 -17.55
N SER A 38 -35.34 -3.30 -17.80
CA SER A 38 -36.46 -2.92 -16.93
C SER A 38 -36.76 -3.87 -15.75
N PHE A 39 -35.98 -4.92 -15.51
CA PHE A 39 -36.28 -5.89 -14.43
C PHE A 39 -35.10 -6.42 -13.60
N LEU A 40 -33.87 -5.94 -13.83
CA LEU A 40 -32.67 -6.40 -13.09
C LEU A 40 -31.93 -5.28 -12.35
N HIS A 41 -32.49 -4.08 -12.28
CA HIS A 41 -31.72 -2.91 -11.87
C HIS A 41 -31.46 -2.76 -10.36
N PRO A 42 -32.37 -3.08 -9.41
CA PRO A 42 -32.04 -2.89 -7.99
C PRO A 42 -31.21 -4.04 -7.42
N PHE A 43 -31.44 -5.27 -7.86
CA PHE A 43 -30.75 -6.45 -7.33
C PHE A 43 -29.32 -6.55 -7.85
N LEU A 44 -29.10 -6.34 -9.16
CA LEU A 44 -27.75 -6.36 -9.71
C LEU A 44 -26.93 -5.14 -9.25
N PHE A 45 -27.54 -3.96 -9.13
CA PHE A 45 -26.87 -2.80 -8.52
C PHE A 45 -26.54 -3.06 -7.04
N SER A 46 -27.47 -3.62 -6.26
CA SER A 46 -27.20 -3.99 -4.87
C SER A 46 -26.11 -5.05 -4.76
N VAL A 47 -26.06 -6.03 -5.67
CA VAL A 47 -25.02 -7.06 -5.70
C VAL A 47 -23.69 -6.47 -6.14
N ILE A 48 -23.64 -5.59 -7.15
CA ILE A 48 -22.42 -4.89 -7.55
C ILE A 48 -21.94 -3.97 -6.43
N MET A 49 -22.83 -3.21 -5.78
CA MET A 49 -22.48 -2.37 -4.63
C MET A 49 -22.03 -3.22 -3.44
N ALA A 50 -22.64 -4.38 -3.20
CA ALA A 50 -22.19 -5.33 -2.16
C ALA A 50 -20.85 -6.00 -2.50
N VAL A 51 -20.60 -6.29 -3.77
CA VAL A 51 -19.32 -6.82 -4.26
C VAL A 51 -18.23 -5.75 -4.17
N VAL A 52 -18.54 -4.48 -4.46
CA VAL A 52 -17.66 -3.33 -4.20
C VAL A 52 -17.43 -3.14 -2.70
N ALA A 53 -18.45 -3.35 -1.86
CA ALA A 53 -18.32 -3.26 -0.40
C ALA A 53 -17.51 -4.40 0.22
N LEU A 54 -17.27 -5.49 -0.51
CA LEU A 54 -16.37 -6.58 -0.11
C LEU A 54 -14.91 -6.30 -0.51
N GLU A 55 -14.60 -5.17 -1.15
CA GLU A 55 -13.21 -4.71 -1.23
C GLU A 55 -12.75 -4.34 0.18
N THR A 56 -11.72 -5.05 0.67
CA THR A 56 -11.04 -4.74 1.94
C THR A 56 -10.72 -3.24 1.98
N GLN A 57 -11.42 -2.51 2.84
CA GLN A 57 -11.24 -1.07 2.94
C GLN A 57 -9.85 -0.79 3.52
N PHE A 58 -9.01 -0.07 2.80
CA PHE A 58 -7.66 0.26 3.28
C PHE A 58 -7.75 1.05 4.58
N HIS A 59 -6.95 0.64 5.57
CA HIS A 59 -6.89 1.29 6.86
C HIS A 59 -5.77 2.30 6.91
N VAL A 60 -6.13 3.53 7.30
CA VAL A 60 -5.21 4.66 7.45
C VAL A 60 -5.14 5.06 8.92
N LEU A 61 -3.91 5.13 9.45
CA LEU A 61 -3.64 5.73 10.74
C LEU A 61 -3.32 7.22 10.54
N ALA A 62 -4.20 8.11 11.01
CA ALA A 62 -3.98 9.55 10.98
C ALA A 62 -3.50 10.08 12.34
N VAL A 63 -2.37 10.77 12.35
CA VAL A 63 -1.69 11.24 13.56
C VAL A 63 -1.59 12.76 13.51
N ASP A 64 -2.29 13.46 14.41
CA ASP A 64 -2.29 14.92 14.43
C ASP A 64 -2.68 15.42 15.83
N ASP A 65 -1.87 16.28 16.44
CA ASP A 65 -2.12 16.81 17.79
C ASP A 65 -3.23 17.88 17.81
N SER A 66 -3.43 18.58 16.69
CA SER A 66 -4.52 19.54 16.52
C SER A 66 -5.84 18.81 16.31
N LEU A 67 -6.80 19.00 17.24
CA LEU A 67 -8.13 18.40 17.14
C LEU A 67 -8.85 18.77 15.83
N ILE A 68 -8.71 20.03 15.39
CA ILE A 68 -9.38 20.53 14.19
C ILE A 68 -8.79 19.86 12.94
N ASP A 69 -7.47 19.80 12.84
CA ASP A 69 -6.78 19.18 11.71
C ASP A 69 -7.06 17.67 11.67
N ARG A 70 -7.04 17.02 12.85
CA ARG A 70 -7.39 15.61 13.01
C ARG A 70 -8.81 15.31 12.52
N MET A 71 -9.79 16.13 12.89
CA MET A 71 -11.18 15.98 12.42
C MET A 71 -11.31 16.21 10.92
N LEU A 72 -10.58 17.19 10.37
CA LEU A 72 -10.58 17.48 8.94
C LEU A 72 -10.02 16.29 8.14
N ILE A 73 -8.83 15.80 8.49
CA ILE A 73 -8.20 14.70 7.76
C ILE A 73 -9.01 13.42 7.88
N GLU A 74 -9.57 13.13 9.07
CA GLU A 74 -10.47 12.00 9.28
C GLU A 74 -11.68 12.05 8.35
N ARG A 75 -12.32 13.21 8.24
CA ARG A 75 -13.48 13.41 7.37
C ARG A 75 -13.12 13.21 5.90
N LEU A 76 -12.00 13.78 5.44
CA LEU A 76 -11.56 13.66 4.04
C LEU A 76 -11.23 12.20 3.68
N LEU A 77 -10.55 11.50 4.56
CA LEU A 77 -10.21 10.09 4.38
C LEU A 77 -11.45 9.19 4.38
N LYS A 78 -12.37 9.39 5.34
CA LYS A 78 -13.64 8.64 5.39
C LYS A 78 -14.53 8.90 4.16
N THR A 79 -14.57 10.14 3.67
CA THR A 79 -15.28 10.50 2.43
C THR A 79 -14.67 9.81 1.21
N SER A 80 -13.39 9.46 1.28
CA SER A 80 -12.65 8.74 0.23
C SER A 80 -12.70 7.22 0.39
N SER A 81 -13.61 6.71 1.23
CA SER A 81 -13.80 5.29 1.53
C SER A 81 -12.57 4.62 2.14
N PHE A 82 -11.82 5.32 3.01
CA PHE A 82 -10.83 4.68 3.88
C PHE A 82 -11.42 4.32 5.23
N ASN A 83 -10.95 3.21 5.81
CA ASN A 83 -11.09 3.00 7.24
C ASN A 83 -10.04 3.87 7.93
N VAL A 84 -10.38 4.55 9.03
CA VAL A 84 -9.49 5.54 9.64
C VAL A 84 -9.46 5.38 11.14
N THR A 85 -8.26 5.22 11.69
CA THR A 85 -7.99 5.40 13.12
C THR A 85 -7.24 6.70 13.30
N THR A 86 -7.68 7.54 14.23
CA THR A 86 -7.00 8.79 14.55
C THR A 86 -6.35 8.73 15.93
N VAL A 87 -5.16 9.31 16.04
CA VAL A 87 -4.44 9.47 17.31
C VAL A 87 -3.85 10.88 17.38
N ASP A 88 -3.57 11.35 18.59
CA ASP A 88 -3.18 12.75 18.84
C ASP A 88 -1.69 12.98 19.05
N SER A 89 -0.87 11.93 18.92
CA SER A 89 0.56 12.03 19.20
C SER A 89 1.31 10.85 18.59
N ALA A 90 2.58 11.07 18.25
CA ALA A 90 3.46 10.02 17.77
C ALA A 90 3.63 8.87 18.79
N THR A 91 3.66 9.17 20.09
CA THR A 91 3.74 8.13 21.13
C THR A 91 2.55 7.19 21.10
N LYS A 92 1.32 7.72 20.96
CA LYS A 92 0.12 6.88 20.81
C LYS A 92 0.12 6.10 19.50
N ALA A 93 0.63 6.70 18.41
CA ALA A 93 0.79 6.00 17.14
C ALA A 93 1.72 4.79 17.29
N LEU A 94 2.88 4.95 17.91
CA LEU A 94 3.82 3.85 18.16
C LEU A 94 3.23 2.74 19.04
N LYS A 95 2.46 3.11 20.08
CA LYS A 95 1.74 2.17 20.93
C LYS A 95 0.67 1.41 20.14
N PHE A 96 -0.10 2.10 19.31
CA PHE A 96 -1.10 1.50 18.44
C PHE A 96 -0.48 0.51 17.44
N LEU A 97 0.69 0.85 16.89
CA LEU A 97 1.45 0.02 15.96
C LEU A 97 2.24 -1.12 16.64
N GLY A 98 2.18 -1.24 17.97
CA GLY A 98 2.90 -2.28 18.71
C GLY A 98 4.42 -2.11 18.77
N LEU A 99 4.96 -0.91 18.49
CA LEU A 99 6.41 -0.63 18.57
C LEU A 99 6.89 -0.29 20.00
N VAL A 100 5.96 0.03 20.89
CA VAL A 100 6.26 0.30 22.31
C VAL A 100 5.43 -0.65 23.14
N GLU A 101 6.10 -1.59 23.80
CA GLU A 101 5.50 -2.35 24.89
C GLU A 101 5.52 -1.46 26.14
N ASP A 102 4.38 -1.31 26.82
CA ASP A 102 4.38 -0.67 28.13
C ASP A 102 5.27 -1.52 29.06
N GLU A 103 6.31 -0.92 29.67
CA GLU A 103 7.09 -1.53 30.76
C GLU A 103 6.22 -1.92 31.99
N LEU A 104 4.95 -1.50 32.00
CA LEU A 104 4.00 -1.69 33.09
C LEU A 104 3.10 -2.94 32.94
N LYS A 105 3.33 -3.86 32.00
CA LYS A 105 2.59 -5.12 31.93
C LYS A 105 2.90 -6.14 33.05
N THR A 106 3.64 -5.77 34.09
CA THR A 106 4.02 -6.71 35.16
C THR A 106 3.05 -6.77 36.34
N PHE A 107 2.20 -5.79 36.63
CA PHE A 107 1.28 -5.91 37.78
C PHE A 107 -0.02 -5.12 37.60
N GLU A 108 -1.14 -5.79 37.89
CA GLU A 108 -2.50 -5.26 38.14
C GLU A 108 -3.50 -5.27 36.98
N THR A 109 -4.15 -6.43 36.87
CA THR A 109 -5.59 -6.67 36.72
C THR A 109 -6.51 -5.44 36.91
N SER A 110 -7.25 -5.14 35.82
CA SER A 110 -8.59 -4.54 35.76
C SER A 110 -8.83 -3.12 36.30
N VAL A 111 -8.68 -2.09 35.45
CA VAL A 111 -9.75 -1.17 35.02
C VAL A 111 -9.24 -0.16 33.96
N ALA A 112 -9.94 -0.09 32.81
CA ALA A 112 -9.93 0.95 31.76
C ALA A 112 -8.59 1.19 31.01
N SER A 113 -8.44 0.98 29.70
CA SER A 113 -9.41 0.96 28.61
C SER A 113 -8.99 -0.04 27.56
N GLU A 114 -9.99 -0.78 27.07
CA GLU A 114 -9.93 -1.75 25.98
C GLU A 114 -9.48 -1.07 24.68
N ILE A 115 -8.17 -0.93 24.46
CA ILE A 115 -7.67 -0.99 23.10
C ILE A 115 -7.43 -2.48 22.86
N HIS A 116 -8.49 -3.15 22.42
CA HIS A 116 -8.39 -4.46 21.84
C HIS A 116 -7.24 -4.44 20.85
N GLN A 117 -6.21 -5.23 21.15
CA GLN A 117 -5.12 -5.58 20.26
C GLN A 117 -5.72 -6.48 19.16
N GLN A 118 -6.62 -5.89 18.39
CA GLN A 118 -7.19 -6.48 17.20
C GLN A 118 -6.08 -6.32 16.15
N ASP A 119 -5.80 -7.38 15.38
CA ASP A 119 -4.87 -7.35 14.23
C ASP A 119 -5.40 -6.37 13.17
N VAL A 120 -5.30 -5.07 13.46
CA VAL A 120 -5.68 -4.01 12.55
C VAL A 120 -4.45 -3.72 11.71
N ASP A 121 -4.43 -4.32 10.52
CA ASP A 121 -3.38 -4.10 9.54
C ASP A 121 -3.46 -2.67 8.97
N VAL A 122 -2.52 -1.82 9.38
CA VAL A 122 -2.43 -0.43 8.92
C VAL A 122 -1.77 -0.40 7.55
N ASN A 123 -2.48 0.06 6.54
CA ASN A 123 -1.98 0.09 5.17
C ASN A 123 -1.30 1.41 4.80
N LEU A 124 -1.53 2.49 5.55
CA LEU A 124 -0.87 3.79 5.37
C LEU A 124 -0.91 4.61 6.65
N ILE A 125 0.15 5.38 6.89
CA ILE A 125 0.23 6.32 8.00
C ILE A 125 0.31 7.74 7.43
N ILE A 126 -0.54 8.64 7.92
CA ILE A 126 -0.47 10.06 7.61
C ILE A 126 -0.29 10.82 8.92
N THR A 127 0.77 11.63 9.03
CA THR A 127 1.14 12.28 10.30
C THR A 127 1.45 13.75 10.11
N ASP A 128 1.04 14.58 11.07
CA ASP A 128 1.55 15.93 11.20
C ASP A 128 3.06 15.92 11.51
N TYR A 129 3.77 16.93 11.03
CA TYR A 129 5.20 17.10 11.29
C TYR A 129 5.46 17.69 12.68
N CYS A 130 4.70 18.73 13.06
CA CYS A 130 4.95 19.58 14.23
C CYS A 130 4.12 19.13 15.45
N MET A 131 4.44 17.96 16.00
CA MET A 131 3.79 17.47 17.22
C MET A 131 4.65 17.70 18.48
N PRO A 132 4.05 17.95 19.65
CA PRO A 132 4.78 18.08 20.91
C PRO A 132 5.44 16.77 21.33
N GLY A 133 6.63 16.89 21.93
CA GLY A 133 7.43 15.76 22.43
C GLY A 133 8.18 15.03 21.31
N MET A 134 7.46 14.44 20.36
CA MET A 134 8.04 13.69 19.23
C MET A 134 7.44 14.17 17.92
N THR A 135 8.29 14.56 16.97
CA THR A 135 7.86 15.08 15.68
C THR A 135 7.36 13.98 14.76
N GLY A 136 6.61 14.34 13.71
CA GLY A 136 6.24 13.39 12.65
C GLY A 136 7.45 12.80 11.92
N TYR A 137 8.55 13.55 11.84
CA TYR A 137 9.80 13.04 11.29
C TYR A 137 10.43 11.96 12.19
N ASP A 138 10.41 12.13 13.51
CA ASP A 138 10.89 11.11 14.44
C ASP A 138 10.03 9.84 14.39
N LEU A 139 8.70 10.01 14.24
CA LEU A 139 7.76 8.91 14.02
C LEU A 139 8.08 8.16 12.72
N LEU A 140 8.24 8.89 11.60
CA LEU A 140 8.63 8.33 10.31
C LEU A 140 9.90 7.48 10.43
N ARG A 141 10.95 8.04 11.03
CA ARG A 141 12.22 7.36 11.23
C ARG A 141 12.05 6.05 12.00
N LYS A 142 11.32 6.06 13.11
CA LYS A 142 11.04 4.85 13.92
C LYS A 142 10.26 3.79 13.14
N ILE A 143 9.29 4.19 12.32
CA ILE A 143 8.54 3.27 11.46
C ILE A 143 9.48 2.64 10.42
N LYS A 144 10.33 3.43 9.77
CA LYS A 144 11.27 2.95 8.74
C LYS A 144 12.41 2.12 9.29
N GLU A 145 12.83 2.33 10.53
CA GLU A 145 13.80 1.50 11.26
C GLU A 145 13.18 0.14 11.69
N SER A 146 11.86 0.04 11.82
CA SER A 146 11.19 -1.20 12.22
C SER A 146 11.11 -2.24 11.09
N LYS A 147 11.52 -3.48 11.39
CA LYS A 147 11.46 -4.59 10.43
C LYS A 147 10.03 -4.92 9.96
N SER A 148 9.05 -4.81 10.85
CA SER A 148 7.65 -5.14 10.56
C SER A 148 6.89 -3.99 9.88
N LEU A 149 7.28 -2.74 10.13
CA LEU A 149 6.50 -1.57 9.68
C LEU A 149 7.16 -0.74 8.57
N LYS A 150 8.44 -0.97 8.26
CA LYS A 150 9.19 -0.18 7.25
C LYS A 150 8.49 -0.08 5.89
N ASN A 151 7.71 -1.10 5.54
CA ASN A 151 7.01 -1.20 4.27
C ASN A 151 5.71 -0.39 4.23
N ILE A 152 5.19 0.02 5.39
CA ILE A 152 3.99 0.85 5.46
C ILE A 152 4.33 2.24 4.88
N PRO A 153 3.58 2.72 3.87
CA PRO A 153 3.75 4.05 3.32
C PRO A 153 3.44 5.10 4.38
N VAL A 154 4.32 6.11 4.51
CA VAL A 154 4.16 7.21 5.47
C VAL A 154 4.09 8.52 4.69
N VAL A 155 3.07 9.32 4.97
CA VAL A 155 2.86 10.66 4.39
C VAL A 155 2.92 11.70 5.49
N ILE A 156 3.65 12.78 5.24
CA ILE A 156 3.83 13.87 6.21
C ILE A 156 2.92 15.05 5.83
N MET A 157 2.30 15.68 6.83
CA MET A 157 1.55 16.93 6.70
C MET A 157 2.25 18.02 7.49
N SER A 158 2.29 19.26 6.99
CA SER A 158 2.90 20.39 7.70
C SER A 158 2.25 21.71 7.32
N SER A 159 2.09 22.62 8.28
CA SER A 159 1.69 24.01 7.99
C SER A 159 2.84 24.85 7.43
N GLU A 160 4.08 24.42 7.65
CA GLU A 160 5.27 25.13 7.19
C GLU A 160 5.78 24.58 5.86
N ASN A 161 6.06 25.49 4.91
CA ASN A 161 6.66 25.18 3.61
C ASN A 161 8.18 25.44 3.63
N VAL A 162 8.92 24.50 4.22
CA VAL A 162 10.39 24.59 4.35
C VAL A 162 11.03 23.52 3.47
N PRO A 163 11.69 23.88 2.35
CA PRO A 163 12.22 22.91 1.39
C PRO A 163 13.20 21.89 2.00
N SER A 164 14.08 22.33 2.90
CA SER A 164 15.04 21.43 3.57
C SER A 164 14.33 20.37 4.43
N ARG A 165 13.20 20.72 5.04
CA ARG A 165 12.38 19.79 5.82
C ARG A 165 11.68 18.78 4.93
N ILE A 166 11.09 19.26 3.84
CA ILE A 166 10.40 18.41 2.84
C ILE A 166 11.40 17.38 2.31
N ASN A 167 12.55 17.84 1.83
CA ASN A 167 13.60 16.98 1.29
C ASN A 167 14.05 15.93 2.33
N ARG A 168 14.30 16.35 3.57
CA ARG A 168 14.71 15.45 4.63
C ARG A 168 13.67 14.35 4.92
N CYS A 169 12.37 14.66 4.88
CA CYS A 169 11.32 13.65 5.08
C CYS A 169 11.28 12.65 3.92
N LEU A 170 11.40 13.13 2.68
CA LEU A 170 11.41 12.28 1.50
C LEU A 170 12.65 11.38 1.45
N GLU A 171 13.83 11.90 1.81
CA GLU A 171 15.09 11.15 1.92
C GLU A 171 15.03 10.04 2.98
N GLU A 172 14.32 10.27 4.08
CA GLU A 172 14.05 9.27 5.12
C GLU A 172 13.04 8.19 4.67
N GLY A 173 12.41 8.37 3.51
CA GLY A 173 11.47 7.41 2.93
C GLY A 173 9.99 7.72 3.17
N ALA A 174 9.63 8.99 3.46
CA ALA A 174 8.25 9.42 3.29
C ALA A 174 7.84 9.29 1.82
N GLU A 175 6.63 8.80 1.58
CA GLU A 175 6.09 8.63 0.24
C GLU A 175 5.62 9.95 -0.36
N GLU A 176 5.18 10.89 0.48
CA GLU A 176 4.62 12.17 0.06
C GLU A 176 4.67 13.20 1.21
N PHE A 177 4.64 14.49 0.85
CA PHE A 177 4.57 15.60 1.80
C PHE A 177 3.47 16.59 1.41
N PHE A 178 2.50 16.81 2.29
CA PHE A 178 1.38 17.73 2.09
C PHE A 178 1.50 19.00 2.92
N LEU A 179 1.15 20.13 2.31
CA LEU A 179 0.95 21.37 3.04
C LEU A 179 -0.47 21.43 3.59
N LYS A 180 -0.60 21.82 4.86
CA LYS A 180 -1.89 22.07 5.48
C LYS A 180 -2.47 23.42 5.00
N PRO A 181 -3.81 23.55 4.92
CA PRO A 181 -4.81 22.51 5.17
C PRO A 181 -4.86 21.48 4.03
N VAL A 182 -4.91 20.20 4.40
CA VAL A 182 -4.99 19.10 3.42
C VAL A 182 -6.33 19.16 2.68
N GLN A 183 -6.28 18.94 1.38
CA GLN A 183 -7.46 18.99 0.52
C GLN A 183 -7.84 17.59 0.01
N GLN A 184 -9.07 17.48 -0.47
CA GLN A 184 -9.56 16.23 -1.09
C GLN A 184 -8.70 15.77 -2.27
N ALA A 185 -8.10 16.72 -3.01
CA ALA A 185 -7.17 16.42 -4.09
C ALA A 185 -5.88 15.73 -3.61
N ASP A 186 -5.42 16.03 -2.41
CA ASP A 186 -4.24 15.40 -1.82
C ASP A 186 -4.53 13.97 -1.38
N VAL A 187 -5.71 13.72 -0.80
CA VAL A 187 -6.15 12.36 -0.44
C VAL A 187 -6.23 11.44 -1.66
N ASN A 188 -6.58 11.97 -2.84
CA ASN A 188 -6.58 11.19 -4.08
C ASN A 188 -5.18 10.70 -4.48
N LYS A 189 -4.11 11.41 -4.09
CA LYS A 189 -2.72 11.00 -4.32
C LYS A 189 -2.30 9.83 -3.44
N LEU A 190 -3.06 9.47 -2.40
CA LEU A 190 -2.73 8.35 -1.51
C LEU A 190 -3.00 6.97 -2.14
N LYS A 191 -3.99 6.88 -3.04
CA LYS A 191 -4.46 5.61 -3.63
C LYS A 191 -3.34 4.79 -4.31
N PRO A 192 -2.44 5.38 -5.11
CA PRO A 192 -1.34 4.65 -5.73
C PRO A 192 -0.36 4.01 -4.73
N HIS A 193 -0.15 4.60 -3.55
CA HIS A 193 0.79 4.08 -2.55
C HIS A 193 0.24 2.83 -1.85
N LEU A 194 -1.08 2.76 -1.66
CA LEU A 194 -1.76 1.61 -1.07
C LEU A 194 -1.65 0.37 -1.96
N MET A 195 -1.72 0.54 -3.28
CA MET A 195 -1.64 -0.57 -4.23
C MET A 195 -0.22 -1.15 -4.38
N LYS A 196 0.83 -0.37 -4.09
CA LYS A 196 2.23 -0.81 -4.15
C LYS A 196 2.60 -1.77 -3.02
N SER A 197 1.96 -1.65 -1.86
CA SER A 197 2.23 -2.50 -0.68
C SER A 197 1.93 -3.98 -0.96
N ARG A 198 0.86 -4.27 -1.72
CA ARG A 198 0.43 -5.63 -2.06
C ARG A 198 1.34 -6.38 -3.04
N THR A 199 2.07 -5.68 -3.91
CA THR A 199 2.90 -6.33 -4.95
C THR A 199 4.29 -6.69 -4.45
N LYS A 200 4.77 -6.07 -3.37
CA LYS A 200 6.12 -6.35 -2.82
C LYS A 200 6.18 -7.66 -2.02
N GLU A 201 5.07 -8.09 -1.43
CA GLU A 201 5.01 -9.35 -0.67
C GLU A 201 5.14 -10.60 -1.58
N GLU A 202 4.80 -10.50 -2.87
CA GLU A 202 4.89 -11.63 -3.81
C GLU A 202 6.30 -11.83 -4.42
N GLN A 203 7.25 -10.90 -4.21
CA GLN A 203 8.57 -10.95 -4.86
C GLN A 203 9.72 -11.42 -3.95
N GLU A 204 9.49 -11.63 -2.65
CA GLU A 204 10.49 -12.17 -1.72
C GLU A 204 10.17 -13.64 -1.35
N GLN A 205 10.36 -14.56 -2.31
CA GLN A 205 10.62 -15.97 -1.99
C GLN A 205 12.13 -16.24 -2.01
N PRO A 206 12.72 -16.82 -0.94
CA PRO A 206 14.14 -17.11 -0.89
C PRO A 206 14.50 -18.32 -1.76
N LEU A 207 15.39 -18.13 -2.73
CA LEU A 207 16.06 -19.22 -3.45
C LEU A 207 16.95 -20.01 -2.48
N ILE A 208 16.42 -21.08 -1.90
CA ILE A 208 17.17 -22.11 -1.17
C ILE A 208 17.05 -23.44 -1.92
N ASN A 209 18.11 -23.81 -2.66
CA ASN A 209 18.61 -25.17 -2.97
C ASN A 209 19.61 -25.04 -4.14
N ASN A 210 20.76 -25.70 -4.23
CA ASN A 210 21.32 -26.82 -3.48
C ASN A 210 22.85 -26.84 -3.73
N LYS A 211 23.66 -26.91 -2.68
CA LYS A 211 25.05 -27.42 -2.77
C LYS A 211 25.06 -28.81 -2.14
N ARG A 212 25.19 -29.86 -2.96
CA ARG A 212 26.22 -30.94 -2.86
C ARG A 212 25.83 -32.21 -3.63
N LYS A 213 26.88 -32.86 -4.14
CA LYS A 213 27.01 -34.19 -4.78
C LYS A 213 26.79 -34.13 -6.30
N ASP A 214 27.75 -34.46 -7.16
CA ASP A 214 28.65 -35.62 -7.10
C ASP A 214 30.11 -35.33 -7.49
N MET A 215 31.02 -36.01 -6.80
CA MET A 215 32.43 -36.22 -7.14
C MET A 215 32.62 -37.72 -7.35
N GLU A 216 33.47 -38.06 -8.32
CA GLU A 216 33.97 -39.39 -8.73
C GLU A 216 33.17 -40.17 -9.79
N GLU A 217 33.71 -40.22 -11.02
CA GLU A 217 34.06 -41.50 -11.63
C GLU A 217 35.33 -41.36 -12.50
N ILE A 218 36.06 -42.46 -12.61
CA ILE A 218 37.51 -42.60 -12.77
C ILE A 218 37.81 -43.30 -14.12
N TYR A 219 38.89 -42.88 -14.81
CA TYR A 219 39.77 -43.66 -15.73
C TYR A 219 39.11 -44.40 -16.93
N SER A 220 39.45 -44.13 -18.21
CA SER A 220 40.70 -44.52 -18.92
C SER A 220 40.45 -44.52 -20.47
N PRO A 221 41.38 -44.90 -21.38
CA PRO A 221 42.55 -44.17 -21.88
C PRO A 221 42.64 -44.06 -23.44
N ASN A 222 43.71 -43.39 -23.90
CA ASN A 222 44.36 -43.42 -25.24
C ASN A 222 43.68 -42.71 -26.42
N LYS A 223 44.37 -42.19 -27.46
CA LYS A 223 45.77 -41.76 -27.76
C LYS A 223 45.76 -41.46 -29.27
N THR A 224 45.99 -40.24 -29.76
CA THR A 224 46.75 -40.07 -31.02
C THR A 224 47.39 -38.70 -31.19
N ARG A 225 48.72 -38.78 -31.31
CA ARG A 225 49.75 -37.88 -31.87
C ARG A 225 49.30 -36.64 -32.66
N LEU A 226 50.04 -35.54 -32.44
CA LEU A 226 50.72 -34.83 -33.54
C LEU A 226 52.08 -34.30 -33.07
N ARG A 227 53.08 -34.52 -33.94
CA ARG A 227 54.52 -34.28 -33.79
C ARG A 227 54.87 -32.79 -33.88
N CYS A 228 55.99 -32.44 -33.24
CA CYS A 228 56.76 -31.23 -33.50
C CYS A 228 57.85 -31.49 -34.55
N SER A 229 58.04 -30.56 -35.49
CA SER A 229 59.17 -30.30 -36.42
C SER A 229 58.56 -29.57 -37.64
N THR A 230 58.98 -28.39 -38.06
CA THR A 230 60.32 -27.78 -38.20
C THR A 230 60.16 -26.27 -38.32
#